data_AF-A0A672FR91-F1
#
_entry.id   AF-A0A672FR91-F1
#
_cell.length_a   1.000
_cell.length_b   1.000
_cell.length_c   1.000
_cell.angle_alpha   90.00
_cell.angle_beta   90.00
_cell.angle_gamma   90.00
#
_symmetry.space_group_name_H-M   'P 1'
#
loop_
_entity.id
_entity.type
_entity.pdbx_description
1 polymer ?
#
loop_
_entity_poly.entity_id
_entity_poly.type
_entity_poly.pdbx_seq_one_letter_code
_entity_poly.pdbx_strand_id
1 'polypeptide(L)'
;LESFHRKYHYVNQKMTWTDAQSYCRENYNDLATFESMEDIEKLNRPNMDHELKWIGLYDDPDSWIVNLGNDTNSWRWSATETTSRTGYHNWTAGQPSYSWGKDLCVKMQSDGTEEENSKVLTEVMSNVWIGLYRIPWRWSDGSNSTFKHWQAGKPNSHNNNEHCTVELSNHVWNDKYCYSKYAFICQEGKLKCTLLYLFQSS
;
A
#
# COMPACT_ATOMS: atom_id res chain seq x y z
N LEU A 1 1.76 -29.90 -2.25
CA LEU A 1 1.71 -28.47 -1.88
C LEU A 1 3.04 -27.87 -2.28
N GLU A 2 3.15 -27.24 -3.45
CA GLU A 2 4.42 -26.64 -3.87
C GLU A 2 4.68 -25.41 -2.98
N SER A 3 5.73 -25.49 -2.16
CA SER A 3 6.28 -24.31 -1.49
C SER A 3 6.88 -23.39 -2.57
N PHE A 4 6.17 -22.31 -2.87
CA PHE A 4 6.67 -21.25 -3.73
C PHE A 4 7.81 -20.52 -3.00
N HIS A 5 9.05 -20.90 -3.31
CA HIS A 5 10.20 -20.20 -2.76
C HIS A 5 10.35 -18.86 -3.48
N ARG A 6 9.87 -17.78 -2.85
CA ARG A 6 10.22 -16.41 -3.25
C ARG A 6 11.73 -16.23 -3.24
N LYS A 7 12.25 -15.60 -4.30
CA LYS A 7 13.65 -15.23 -4.41
C LYS A 7 13.77 -13.72 -4.51
N TYR A 8 14.68 -13.17 -3.73
CA TYR A 8 14.88 -11.72 -3.61
C TYR A 8 16.22 -11.30 -4.20
N HIS A 9 16.25 -10.12 -4.80
CA HIS A 9 17.42 -9.52 -5.45
C HIS A 9 17.66 -8.13 -4.89
N TYR A 10 18.82 -7.93 -4.29
CA TYR A 10 19.25 -6.61 -3.85
C TYR A 10 19.86 -5.84 -5.02
N VAL A 11 19.39 -4.62 -5.22
CA VAL A 11 19.88 -3.71 -6.25
C VAL A 11 20.48 -2.49 -5.55
N ASN A 12 21.81 -2.37 -5.66
CA ASN A 12 22.59 -1.28 -5.07
C ASN A 12 22.57 -0.01 -5.94
N GLN A 13 21.37 0.46 -6.30
CA GLN A 13 21.17 1.71 -7.04
C GLN A 13 20.18 2.58 -6.28
N LYS A 14 20.52 3.85 -6.04
CA LYS A 14 19.68 4.74 -5.22
C LYS A 14 18.61 5.40 -6.09
N MET A 15 17.37 4.93 -5.95
CA MET A 15 16.22 5.33 -6.75
C MET A 15 15.05 5.80 -5.87
N THR A 16 14.15 6.61 -6.44
CA THR A 16 12.85 6.87 -5.78
C THR A 16 12.04 5.57 -5.72
N TRP A 17 11.02 5.50 -4.87
CA TRP A 17 10.24 4.28 -4.73
C TRP A 17 9.59 3.87 -6.07
N THR A 18 9.03 4.85 -6.79
CA THR A 18 8.39 4.63 -8.10
C THR A 18 9.39 4.17 -9.17
N ASP A 19 10.58 4.78 -9.20
CA ASP A 19 11.64 4.37 -10.13
C ASP A 19 12.15 2.96 -9.80
N ALA A 20 12.33 2.64 -8.52
CA ALA A 20 12.74 1.31 -8.06
C ALA A 20 11.69 0.24 -8.40
N GLN A 21 10.40 0.55 -8.23
CA GLN A 21 9.30 -0.32 -8.65
C GLN A 21 9.34 -0.58 -10.15
N SER A 22 9.50 0.48 -10.95
CA SER A 22 9.60 0.38 -12.41
C SER A 22 10.77 -0.49 -12.82
N TYR A 23 11.95 -0.27 -12.21
CA TYR A 23 13.12 -1.12 -12.43
C TYR A 23 12.84 -2.59 -12.11
N CYS A 24 12.21 -2.88 -10.96
CA CYS A 24 11.92 -4.27 -10.59
C CYS A 24 10.89 -4.91 -11.52
N ARG A 25 9.92 -4.16 -12.05
CA ARG A 25 8.94 -4.67 -13.03
C ARG A 25 9.54 -4.90 -14.41
N GLU A 26 10.58 -4.15 -14.76
CA GLU A 26 11.32 -4.33 -16.02
C GLU A 26 12.32 -5.50 -15.97
N ASN A 27 12.98 -5.71 -14.82
CA ASN A 27 14.09 -6.65 -14.69
C ASN A 27 13.74 -7.93 -13.90
N TYR A 28 12.66 -7.91 -13.11
CA TYR A 28 12.21 -8.98 -12.24
C TYR A 28 10.68 -9.10 -12.31
N ASN A 29 9.97 -9.22 -11.18
CA ASN A 29 8.51 -9.19 -11.14
C ASN A 29 7.97 -7.88 -10.54
N ASP A 30 8.38 -7.54 -9.32
CA ASP A 30 8.04 -6.28 -8.64
C ASP A 30 9.04 -6.04 -7.50
N LEU A 31 8.89 -4.95 -6.74
CA LEU A 31 9.52 -4.80 -5.43
C LEU A 31 9.12 -5.94 -4.49
N ALA A 32 9.96 -6.20 -3.49
CA ALA A 32 9.79 -7.33 -2.60
C ALA A 32 8.48 -7.27 -1.79
N THR A 33 7.76 -8.40 -1.80
CA THR A 33 6.65 -8.70 -0.91
C THR A 33 7.05 -9.80 0.05
N PHE A 34 6.64 -9.68 1.31
CA PHE A 34 6.89 -10.67 2.36
C PHE A 34 5.57 -11.23 2.89
N GLU A 35 5.49 -12.53 3.12
CA GLU A 35 4.33 -13.18 3.77
C GLU A 35 4.64 -13.74 5.15
N SER A 36 5.91 -13.85 5.51
CA SER A 36 6.33 -14.46 6.78
C SER A 36 7.74 -14.02 7.18
N MET A 37 8.14 -14.40 8.39
CA MET A 37 9.52 -14.27 8.85
C MET A 37 10.51 -15.10 8.01
N GLU A 38 10.08 -16.23 7.45
CA GLU A 38 10.91 -17.06 6.56
C GLU A 38 11.33 -16.27 5.31
N ASP A 39 10.45 -15.41 4.79
CA ASP A 39 10.79 -14.54 3.67
C ASP A 39 11.83 -13.48 4.05
N ILE A 40 11.76 -12.93 5.28
CA ILE A 40 12.72 -11.96 5.82
C ILE A 40 14.09 -12.61 6.03
N GLU A 41 14.12 -13.85 6.55
CA GLU A 41 15.37 -14.60 6.78
C GLU A 41 16.17 -14.83 5.49
N LYS A 42 15.51 -14.86 4.32
CA LYS A 42 16.16 -14.95 2.99
C LYS A 42 16.95 -13.69 2.62
N LEU A 43 16.76 -12.58 3.33
CA LEU A 43 17.51 -11.34 3.13
C LEU A 43 18.88 -11.34 3.83
N ASN A 44 19.15 -12.30 4.73
CA ASN A 44 20.42 -12.41 5.45
C ASN A 44 21.58 -12.68 4.47
N ARG A 45 22.20 -11.61 3.96
CA ARG A 45 23.36 -11.67 3.07
C ARG A 45 24.53 -10.90 3.68
N PRO A 46 25.74 -11.48 3.70
CA PRO A 46 26.93 -10.76 4.13
C PRO A 46 27.17 -9.53 3.21
N ASN A 47 27.64 -8.42 3.80
CA ASN A 47 27.97 -7.15 3.15
C ASN A 47 26.79 -6.26 2.68
N MET A 48 25.61 -6.36 3.30
CA MET A 48 24.50 -5.38 3.12
C MET A 48 24.41 -4.38 4.28
N ASP A 49 25.55 -3.89 4.75
CA ASP A 49 25.58 -3.11 5.98
C ASP A 49 25.11 -1.65 5.77
N HIS A 50 24.14 -1.28 6.61
CA HIS A 50 23.62 0.06 6.91
C HIS A 50 22.73 0.79 5.91
N GLU A 51 22.47 0.28 4.71
CA GLU A 51 21.57 0.97 3.78
C GLU A 51 20.08 0.63 4.03
N LEU A 52 19.22 1.64 3.88
CA LEU A 52 17.77 1.46 3.80
C LEU A 52 17.41 0.92 2.42
N LYS A 53 16.47 -0.01 2.35
CA LYS A 53 16.09 -0.64 1.09
C LYS A 53 14.59 -0.50 0.82
N TRP A 54 14.20 0.03 -0.33
CA TRP A 54 12.79 0.01 -0.72
C TRP A 54 12.26 -1.43 -0.83
N ILE A 55 11.04 -1.61 -0.33
CA ILE A 55 10.22 -2.82 -0.49
C ILE A 55 8.87 -2.43 -1.08
N GLY A 56 8.08 -3.42 -1.50
CA GLY A 56 6.84 -3.19 -2.26
C GLY A 56 5.67 -2.63 -1.45
N LEU A 57 5.83 -2.42 -0.14
CA LEU A 57 4.76 -1.93 0.72
C LEU A 57 4.63 -0.40 0.62
N TYR A 58 3.45 0.09 0.24
CA TYR A 58 3.19 1.52 0.09
C TYR A 58 1.72 1.86 0.38
N ASP A 59 1.48 3.14 0.69
CA ASP A 59 0.16 3.76 0.73
C ASP A 59 0.11 4.80 -0.40
N ASP A 60 -1.01 4.94 -1.11
CA ASP A 60 -1.11 5.80 -2.29
C ASP A 60 -2.12 6.94 -2.06
N PRO A 61 -1.65 8.14 -1.67
CA PRO A 61 -2.52 9.30 -1.49
C PRO A 61 -3.38 9.64 -2.71
N ASP A 62 -2.89 9.42 -3.93
CA ASP A 62 -3.67 9.76 -5.11
C ASP A 62 -4.91 8.86 -5.23
N SER A 63 -4.80 7.58 -4.85
CA SER A 63 -5.93 6.65 -4.82
C SER A 63 -7.06 7.10 -3.87
N TRP A 64 -6.73 7.59 -2.66
CA TRP A 64 -7.72 7.84 -1.60
C TRP A 64 -7.92 9.31 -1.21
N ILE A 65 -7.16 10.26 -1.78
CA ILE A 65 -7.40 11.72 -1.69
C ILE A 65 -7.93 12.26 -3.01
N VAL A 66 -7.26 11.93 -4.12
CA VAL A 66 -7.50 12.59 -5.41
C VAL A 66 -8.56 11.84 -6.21
N ASN A 67 -8.36 10.54 -6.41
CA ASN A 67 -9.22 9.73 -7.27
C ASN A 67 -10.50 9.32 -6.56
N LEU A 68 -10.44 9.05 -5.24
CA LEU A 68 -11.56 8.65 -4.39
C LEU A 68 -12.42 7.52 -5.01
N GLY A 69 -11.80 6.72 -5.87
CA GLY A 69 -12.47 5.95 -6.90
C GLY A 69 -12.34 4.45 -6.67
N ASN A 70 -12.28 3.68 -7.76
CA ASN A 70 -12.33 2.23 -7.71
C ASN A 70 -10.97 1.55 -7.43
N ASP A 71 -9.90 2.32 -7.25
CA ASP A 71 -8.54 1.82 -6.98
C ASP A 71 -8.46 0.97 -5.73
N THR A 72 -7.61 -0.06 -5.74
CA THR A 72 -7.54 -1.02 -4.62
C THR A 72 -7.05 -0.41 -3.30
N ASN A 73 -6.33 0.72 -3.34
CA ASN A 73 -5.88 1.49 -2.18
C ASN A 73 -6.86 2.63 -1.79
N SER A 74 -8.03 2.70 -2.44
CA SER A 74 -9.12 3.66 -2.18
C SER A 74 -10.12 3.19 -1.10
N TRP A 75 -11.09 4.05 -0.79
CA TRP A 75 -12.21 3.83 0.14
C TRP A 75 -13.17 2.74 -0.35
N ARG A 76 -13.69 1.94 0.57
CA ARG A 76 -14.65 0.86 0.31
C ARG A 76 -15.75 0.79 1.36
N TRP A 77 -16.90 0.24 0.98
CA TRP A 77 -18.03 0.04 1.87
C TRP A 77 -17.96 -1.31 2.57
N SER A 78 -18.16 -1.33 3.89
CA SER A 78 -18.20 -2.57 4.69
C SER A 78 -19.32 -3.53 4.32
N ALA A 79 -20.40 -3.03 3.71
CA ALA A 79 -21.51 -3.88 3.27
C ALA A 79 -21.17 -4.73 2.04
N THR A 80 -20.27 -4.24 1.18
CA THR A 80 -19.99 -4.86 -0.13
C THR A 80 -18.53 -5.27 -0.30
N GLU A 81 -17.63 -4.76 0.54
CA GLU A 81 -16.18 -4.88 0.41
C GLU A 81 -15.58 -4.30 -0.88
N THR A 82 -16.39 -3.51 -1.61
CA THR A 82 -16.02 -2.89 -2.88
C THR A 82 -15.72 -1.41 -2.73
N THR A 83 -14.83 -0.92 -3.57
CA THR A 83 -14.54 0.50 -3.75
C THR A 83 -15.69 1.23 -4.47
N SER A 84 -15.71 2.56 -4.36
CA SER A 84 -16.73 3.37 -5.03
C SER A 84 -16.61 3.28 -6.55
N ARG A 85 -17.70 2.96 -7.25
CA ARG A 85 -17.72 2.93 -8.72
C ARG A 85 -17.82 4.30 -9.35
N THR A 86 -18.38 5.28 -8.63
CA THR A 86 -18.69 6.61 -9.15
C THR A 86 -17.75 7.68 -8.59
N GLY A 87 -16.96 7.37 -7.56
CA GLY A 87 -16.13 8.34 -6.87
C GLY A 87 -16.90 9.44 -6.12
N TYR A 88 -18.25 9.34 -6.07
CA TYR A 88 -19.06 10.34 -5.38
C TYR A 88 -18.74 10.39 -3.89
N HIS A 89 -18.62 11.59 -3.36
CA HIS A 89 -18.40 11.85 -1.94
C HIS A 89 -18.98 13.20 -1.53
N ASN A 90 -19.30 13.34 -0.24
CA ASN A 90 -19.65 14.62 0.38
C ASN A 90 -18.71 14.89 1.57
N TRP A 91 -17.40 14.98 1.28
CA TRP A 91 -16.39 15.29 2.28
C TRP A 91 -16.41 16.77 2.65
N THR A 92 -16.30 17.08 3.95
CA THR A 92 -16.05 18.44 4.42
C THR A 92 -14.74 18.98 3.83
N ALA A 93 -14.64 20.31 3.66
CA ALA A 93 -13.42 20.95 3.16
C ALA A 93 -12.15 20.46 3.89
N GLY A 94 -11.14 20.05 3.12
CA GLY A 94 -9.89 19.50 3.66
C GLY A 94 -9.94 18.01 4.04
N GLN A 95 -11.04 17.32 3.77
CA GLN A 95 -11.17 15.86 3.90
C GLN A 95 -11.31 15.17 2.53
N PRO A 96 -10.87 13.91 2.40
CA PRO A 96 -10.20 13.12 3.43
C PRO A 96 -8.75 13.57 3.66
N SER A 97 -8.32 13.50 4.91
CA SER A 97 -6.92 13.69 5.32
C SER A 97 -6.31 12.38 5.85
N TYR A 98 -4.98 12.30 5.94
CA TYR A 98 -4.29 11.19 6.61
C TYR A 98 -3.42 11.67 7.74
N SER A 99 -4.06 12.23 8.78
CA SER A 99 -3.34 12.76 9.92
C SER A 99 -2.71 11.62 10.72
N TRP A 100 -1.38 11.65 10.86
CA TRP A 100 -0.60 10.69 11.66
C TRP A 100 -0.79 9.22 11.28
N GLY A 101 -1.29 8.98 10.07
CA GLY A 101 -1.56 7.65 9.57
C GLY A 101 -2.81 6.93 10.11
N LYS A 102 -3.76 7.65 10.73
CA LYS A 102 -4.84 7.03 11.54
C LYS A 102 -6.26 7.26 11.04
N ASP A 103 -6.48 8.18 10.11
CA ASP A 103 -7.80 8.49 9.57
C ASP A 103 -8.21 7.43 8.52
N LEU A 104 -8.71 6.28 8.99
CA LEU A 104 -9.04 5.12 8.14
C LEU A 104 -10.54 4.81 8.04
N CYS A 105 -11.35 5.42 8.91
CA CYS A 105 -12.79 5.23 9.00
C CYS A 105 -13.49 6.58 8.83
N VAL A 106 -14.75 6.56 8.37
CA VAL A 106 -15.51 7.77 8.06
C VAL A 106 -16.65 7.97 9.04
N LYS A 107 -16.83 9.22 9.48
CA LYS A 107 -17.97 9.65 10.28
C LYS A 107 -18.73 10.75 9.54
N MET A 108 -20.05 10.70 9.61
CA MET A 108 -20.90 11.82 9.22
C MET A 108 -20.90 12.86 10.34
N GLN A 109 -20.77 14.14 9.96
CA GLN A 109 -20.88 15.27 10.86
C GLN A 109 -22.35 15.70 10.95
N SER A 110 -22.78 16.12 12.14
CA SER A 110 -24.16 16.52 12.42
C SER A 110 -24.56 17.86 11.82
N ASP A 111 -23.63 18.61 11.24
CA ASP A 111 -23.79 19.96 10.67
C ASP A 111 -23.88 19.97 9.13
N GLY A 112 -24.04 18.81 8.49
CA GLY A 112 -24.14 18.68 7.03
C GLY A 112 -25.26 19.55 6.43
N THR A 113 -24.91 20.38 5.45
CA THR A 113 -25.76 21.44 4.86
C THR A 113 -26.74 20.94 3.78
N GLU A 114 -26.91 19.63 3.58
CA GLU A 114 -27.82 19.08 2.55
C GLU A 114 -29.16 18.63 3.15
N GLU A 115 -30.26 19.12 2.58
CA GLU A 115 -31.65 18.85 2.99
C GLU A 115 -32.00 17.34 3.04
N GLU A 116 -31.36 16.50 2.21
CA GLU A 116 -31.59 15.05 2.19
C GLU A 116 -31.05 14.32 3.44
N ASN A 117 -29.97 14.81 4.05
CA ASN A 117 -29.43 14.25 5.29
C ASN A 117 -30.13 14.83 6.53
N SER A 118 -30.94 15.89 6.38
CA SER A 118 -31.57 16.58 7.50
C SER A 118 -32.51 15.68 8.30
N LYS A 119 -33.18 14.70 7.68
CA LYS A 119 -34.08 13.78 8.40
C LYS A 119 -33.39 12.82 9.37
N VAL A 120 -32.15 12.40 9.07
CA VAL A 120 -31.39 11.48 9.93
C VAL A 120 -30.65 12.26 11.02
N LEU A 121 -30.21 13.48 10.70
CA LEU A 121 -29.38 14.31 11.58
C LEU A 121 -30.18 15.12 12.60
N THR A 122 -31.47 15.40 12.37
CA THR A 122 -32.31 16.15 13.33
C THR A 122 -32.54 15.41 14.66
N GLU A 123 -32.36 14.09 14.70
CA GLU A 123 -32.51 13.30 15.93
C GLU A 123 -31.16 13.00 16.62
N VAL A 124 -30.03 13.16 15.92
CA VAL A 124 -28.71 12.76 16.41
C VAL A 124 -27.79 13.98 16.51
N MET A 125 -27.70 14.55 17.71
CA MET A 125 -26.82 15.68 18.05
C MET A 125 -25.31 15.30 18.12
N SER A 126 -24.88 14.26 17.40
CA SER A 126 -23.52 13.71 17.49
C SER A 126 -23.01 13.15 16.16
N ASN A 127 -21.69 13.03 16.05
CA ASN A 127 -21.06 12.39 14.91
C ASN A 127 -21.37 10.89 14.88
N VAL A 128 -21.72 10.37 13.71
CA VAL A 128 -22.07 8.95 13.53
C VAL A 128 -21.07 8.29 12.59
N TRP A 129 -20.47 7.18 13.02
CA TRP A 129 -19.62 6.37 12.14
C TRP A 129 -20.47 5.70 11.05
N ILE A 130 -19.96 5.72 9.81
CA ILE A 130 -20.58 5.01 8.69
C ILE A 130 -19.67 3.87 8.22
N GLY A 131 -20.21 2.98 7.39
CA GLY A 131 -19.51 1.80 6.88
C GLY A 131 -18.42 2.08 5.83
N LEU A 132 -18.06 3.35 5.57
CA LEU A 132 -17.01 3.70 4.62
C LEU A 132 -15.64 3.67 5.33
N TYR A 133 -14.70 2.89 4.79
CA TYR A 133 -13.37 2.70 5.39
C TYR A 133 -12.30 2.41 4.33
N ARG A 134 -11.02 2.47 4.71
CA ARG A 134 -9.90 2.11 3.81
C ARG A 134 -8.90 1.17 4.47
N ILE A 135 -8.13 0.46 3.63
CA ILE A 135 -7.05 -0.43 4.06
C ILE A 135 -5.73 0.16 3.55
N PRO A 136 -4.93 0.81 4.41
CA PRO A 136 -3.65 1.38 4.01
C PRO A 136 -2.58 0.30 3.83
N TRP A 137 -1.43 0.67 3.29
CA TRP A 137 -0.24 -0.19 3.18
C TRP A 137 -0.49 -1.49 2.40
N ARG A 138 -0.58 -1.35 1.08
CA ARG A 138 -0.75 -2.46 0.13
C ARG A 138 0.57 -2.81 -0.55
N TRP A 139 0.68 -4.04 -1.02
CA TRP A 139 1.85 -4.48 -1.78
C TRP A 139 1.71 -4.09 -3.25
N SER A 140 2.81 -3.60 -3.84
CA SER A 140 2.88 -3.15 -5.23
C SER A 140 2.62 -4.25 -6.25
N ASP A 141 2.90 -5.49 -5.88
CA ASP A 141 2.61 -6.67 -6.71
C ASP A 141 1.12 -7.07 -6.71
N GLY A 142 0.29 -6.38 -5.93
CA GLY A 142 -1.14 -6.67 -5.80
C GLY A 142 -1.49 -7.86 -4.91
N SER A 143 -0.51 -8.47 -4.23
CA SER A 143 -0.75 -9.57 -3.32
C SER A 143 -1.51 -9.12 -2.05
N ASN A 144 -2.21 -10.07 -1.44
CA ASN A 144 -3.04 -9.84 -0.26
C ASN A 144 -2.31 -10.18 1.06
N SER A 145 -0.98 -10.18 1.06
CA SER A 145 -0.21 -10.46 2.27
C SER A 145 -0.51 -9.45 3.39
N THR A 146 -0.97 -9.96 4.53
CA THR A 146 -1.22 -9.18 5.75
C THR A 146 0.01 -9.04 6.64
N PHE A 147 1.12 -9.69 6.28
CA PHE A 147 2.34 -9.66 7.07
C PHE A 147 2.90 -8.23 7.14
N LYS A 148 3.26 -7.81 8.36
CA LYS A 148 3.85 -6.51 8.66
C LYS A 148 4.96 -6.67 9.70
N HIS A 149 6.11 -6.04 9.46
CA HIS A 149 7.25 -6.09 10.38
C HIS A 149 7.78 -4.68 10.67
N TRP A 150 6.87 -3.78 11.06
CA TRP A 150 7.19 -2.40 11.39
C TRP A 150 8.13 -2.27 12.59
N GLN A 151 9.02 -1.29 12.52
CA GLN A 151 9.75 -0.82 13.68
C GLN A 151 8.76 -0.28 14.73
N ALA A 152 9.09 -0.42 16.02
CA ALA A 152 8.28 0.15 17.09
C ALA A 152 8.00 1.64 16.87
N GLY A 153 6.73 2.03 16.94
CA GLY A 153 6.28 3.41 16.69
C GLY A 153 6.10 3.78 15.22
N LYS A 154 6.29 2.83 14.29
CA LYS A 154 6.06 2.99 12.84
C LYS A 154 4.85 2.17 12.35
N PRO A 155 4.25 2.53 11.20
CA PRO A 155 4.48 3.75 10.44
C PRO A 155 3.93 4.97 11.21
N ASN A 156 4.55 6.14 11.04
CA ASN A 156 4.12 7.36 11.72
C ASN A 156 3.67 8.47 10.77
N SER A 157 3.76 8.23 9.46
CA SER A 157 3.48 9.14 8.35
C SER A 157 3.99 10.54 8.67
N HIS A 158 5.31 10.71 8.83
CA HIS A 158 5.87 12.00 9.22
C HIS A 158 5.45 13.11 8.23
N ASN A 159 4.93 14.22 8.77
CA ASN A 159 4.30 15.31 8.02
C ASN A 159 3.18 14.86 7.05
N ASN A 160 2.53 13.72 7.33
CA ASN A 160 1.52 13.07 6.49
C ASN A 160 2.01 12.80 5.06
N ASN A 161 3.31 12.49 4.88
CA ASN A 161 3.91 12.35 3.55
C ASN A 161 4.97 11.23 3.46
N GLU A 162 5.13 10.42 4.52
CA GLU A 162 5.88 9.15 4.45
C GLU A 162 4.91 8.03 4.06
N HIS A 163 4.92 7.65 2.78
CA HIS A 163 3.95 6.72 2.16
C HIS A 163 4.59 5.47 1.54
N CYS A 164 5.92 5.37 1.57
CA CYS A 164 6.67 4.27 0.98
C CYS A 164 7.52 3.58 2.04
N THR A 165 7.67 2.26 1.97
CA THR A 165 8.31 1.49 3.03
C THR A 165 9.74 1.09 2.69
N VAL A 166 10.66 1.34 3.62
CA VAL A 166 12.01 0.77 3.60
C VAL A 166 12.16 -0.37 4.61
N GLU A 167 12.97 -1.35 4.26
CA GLU A 167 13.50 -2.38 5.14
C GLU A 167 14.88 -1.93 5.70
N LEU A 168 15.08 -2.10 7.00
CA LEU A 168 16.28 -1.70 7.75
C LEU A 168 17.21 -2.89 7.94
N SER A 169 18.47 -2.64 8.30
CA SER A 169 19.47 -3.69 8.55
C SER A 169 19.12 -4.67 9.68
N ASN A 170 18.24 -4.28 10.60
CA ASN A 170 17.70 -5.16 11.66
C ASN A 170 16.35 -5.80 11.25
N HIS A 171 16.06 -5.82 9.95
CA HIS A 171 14.90 -6.45 9.32
C HIS A 171 13.52 -5.91 9.67
N VAL A 172 13.44 -4.82 10.44
CA VAL A 172 12.19 -4.08 10.66
C VAL A 172 11.99 -2.99 9.62
N TRP A 173 10.78 -2.46 9.54
CA TRP A 173 10.38 -1.54 8.48
C TRP A 173 10.12 -0.13 8.99
N ASN A 174 10.33 0.83 8.12
CA ASN A 174 10.08 2.24 8.38
C ASN A 174 9.43 2.87 7.15
N ASP A 175 8.47 3.75 7.36
CA ASP A 175 7.90 4.59 6.33
C ASP A 175 8.82 5.77 6.02
N LYS A 176 8.89 6.13 4.74
CA LYS A 176 9.73 7.18 4.18
C LYS A 176 9.01 7.92 3.07
N TYR A 177 9.48 9.14 2.80
CA TYR A 177 9.05 9.92 1.65
C TYR A 177 9.41 9.18 0.36
N CYS A 178 8.42 8.92 -0.50
CA CYS A 178 8.59 8.13 -1.72
C CYS A 178 9.63 8.71 -2.70
N TYR A 179 9.87 10.03 -2.65
CA TYR A 179 10.88 10.71 -3.46
C TYR A 179 12.32 10.59 -2.92
N SER A 180 12.52 9.98 -1.74
CA SER A 180 13.85 9.69 -1.21
C SER A 180 14.55 8.65 -2.09
N LYS A 181 15.88 8.72 -2.19
CA LYS A 181 16.66 7.77 -3.01
C LYS A 181 17.33 6.71 -2.14
N TYR A 182 16.91 5.46 -2.29
CA TYR A 182 17.45 4.32 -1.56
C TYR A 182 17.74 3.15 -2.51
N ALA A 183 18.62 2.25 -2.07
CA ALA A 183 18.72 0.92 -2.68
C ALA A 183 17.38 0.18 -2.54
N PHE A 184 17.22 -0.97 -3.18
CA PHE A 184 15.92 -1.64 -3.19
C PHE A 184 16.02 -3.15 -3.38
N ILE A 185 14.97 -3.84 -2.97
CA ILE A 185 14.86 -5.29 -3.06
C ILE A 185 13.77 -5.62 -4.07
N CYS A 186 14.13 -6.28 -5.15
CA CYS A 186 13.17 -6.85 -6.09
C CYS A 186 12.83 -8.29 -5.70
N GLN A 187 11.61 -8.71 -5.97
CA GLN A 187 11.24 -10.13 -5.96
C GLN A 187 11.24 -10.70 -7.37
N GLU A 188 11.72 -11.93 -7.47
CA GLU A 188 11.57 -12.77 -8.63
C GLU A 188 10.24 -13.53 -8.51
N GLY A 189 9.27 -13.14 -9.32
CA GLY A 189 8.07 -13.94 -9.56
C GLY A 189 8.41 -15.06 -10.54
N LYS A 190 7.67 -16.19 -10.48
CA LYS A 190 7.72 -17.18 -11.57
C LYS A 190 7.60 -16.41 -12.88
N LEU A 191 8.47 -16.71 -13.85
CA LEU A 191 8.18 -16.47 -15.26
C LEU A 191 6.69 -16.78 -15.44
N LYS A 192 5.88 -15.79 -15.83
CA LYS A 192 4.64 -16.12 -16.53
C LYS A 192 5.13 -16.84 -17.77
N CYS A 193 5.23 -18.16 -17.67
CA CYS A 193 5.27 -19.02 -18.83
C CYS A 193 3.91 -18.80 -19.47
N THR A 194 3.79 -17.73 -20.27
CA THR A 194 2.81 -17.68 -21.31
C THR A 194 3.15 -18.92 -22.12
N LEU A 195 2.35 -19.97 -21.95
CA LEU A 195 2.23 -21.03 -22.92
C LEU A 195 1.78 -20.35 -24.22
N LEU A 196 2.72 -19.73 -24.93
CA LEU A 196 2.66 -19.64 -26.37
C LEU A 196 2.83 -21.09 -26.82
N TYR A 197 1.71 -21.82 -26.85
CA TYR A 197 1.59 -22.97 -27.72
C TYR A 197 1.81 -22.43 -29.13
N LEU A 198 3.08 -22.35 -29.54
CA LEU A 198 3.43 -22.43 -30.95
C LEU A 198 3.11 -23.87 -31.33
N PHE A 199 1.87 -24.10 -31.78
CA PHE A 199 1.63 -25.24 -32.66
C PHE A 199 2.40 -24.96 -33.95
N GLN A 200 3.64 -25.44 -33.99
CA GLN A 200 4.28 -25.75 -35.27
C GLN A 200 3.60 -26.99 -35.85
N SER A 201 3.42 -26.91 -37.16
CA SER A 201 2.67 -27.75 -38.09
C SER A 201 3.04 -29.24 -38.12
N SER A 202 2.03 -30.06 -38.43
CA SER A 202 2.09 -31.10 -39.46
C SER A 202 0.69 -31.39 -39.98
#